data_AF-A0AAE1S4S6-F1
#
_entry.id   AF-A0AAE1S4S6-F1
#
_cell.length_a   1.000
_cell.length_b   1.000
_cell.length_c   1.000
_cell.angle_alpha   90.00
_cell.angle_beta   90.00
_cell.angle_gamma   90.00
#
_symmetry.space_group_name_H-M   'P 1'
#
loop_
_entity.id
_entity.type
_entity.pdbx_description
1 polymer ?
#
loop_
_entity_poly.entity_id
_entity_poly.type
_entity_poly.pdbx_seq_one_letter_code
_entity_poly.pdbx_strand_id
1 'polypeptide(L)'
;MHPFILFQTENWHQNLPLITDTNASGDKHTEDVPHLTHFLPDLQSYTNPLKRSQAYAIVKKTFVSPEDMVAKDIIVQKDSPRGTHFRCAGPREKVFFTPEEVRACIVTCGGLCPGINTVIREIVCGLKNMYGVDDVLGIQVRRLQWVLVKKYPELDNKSRQ
;
A
#
# COMPACT_ATOMS: atom_id res chain seq x y z
N MET A 1 -15.74 9.46 9.42
CA MET A 1 -14.97 8.33 9.99
C MET A 1 -13.57 8.42 9.40
N HIS A 2 -12.52 8.73 10.16
CA HIS A 2 -11.19 8.97 9.58
C HIS A 2 -10.51 7.66 9.13
N PRO A 3 -9.95 7.61 7.91
CA PRO A 3 -9.25 6.44 7.39
C PRO A 3 -8.07 6.06 8.29
N PHE A 4 -8.00 4.79 8.63
CA PHE A 4 -6.93 4.21 9.44
C PHE A 4 -6.09 3.33 8.54
N ILE A 5 -4.84 3.72 8.29
CA ILE A 5 -3.93 2.96 7.44
C ILE A 5 -3.02 2.13 8.36
N LEU A 6 -3.19 0.81 8.32
CA LEU A 6 -2.35 -0.14 9.05
C LEU A 6 -1.24 -0.63 8.12
N PHE A 7 0.01 -0.35 8.49
CA PHE A 7 1.18 -0.93 7.82
C PHE A 7 1.62 -2.17 8.58
N GLN A 8 1.42 -3.34 7.99
CA GLN A 8 1.84 -4.63 8.54
C GLN A 8 2.93 -5.25 7.66
N THR A 9 4.05 -5.63 8.27
CA THR A 9 5.08 -6.42 7.60
C THR A 9 4.77 -7.91 7.83
N GLU A 10 4.10 -8.56 6.87
CA GLU A 10 3.93 -10.02 6.86
C GLU A 10 4.96 -10.72 5.96
N ASN A 11 5.21 -12.00 6.24
CA ASN A 11 5.89 -12.90 5.32
C ASN A 11 4.93 -13.24 4.17
N TRP A 12 5.13 -12.62 3.00
CA TRP A 12 4.27 -12.74 1.80
C TRP A 12 4.29 -14.11 1.09
N HIS A 13 4.56 -15.21 1.80
CA HIS A 13 4.60 -16.55 1.22
C HIS A 13 3.23 -17.27 1.17
N GLN A 14 2.12 -16.61 1.47
CA GLN A 14 0.81 -17.25 1.41
C GLN A 14 0.05 -16.87 0.13
N ASN A 15 -0.07 -17.88 -0.74
CA ASN A 15 -0.87 -17.95 -1.95
C ASN A 15 -2.22 -17.23 -1.81
N LEU A 16 -2.34 -16.00 -2.32
CA LEU A 16 -3.63 -15.48 -2.72
C LEU A 16 -4.01 -16.14 -4.05
N PRO A 17 -5.26 -16.62 -4.22
CA PRO A 17 -5.72 -17.13 -5.50
C PRO A 17 -5.63 -15.99 -6.54
N LEU A 18 -4.82 -16.22 -7.57
CA LEU A 18 -4.60 -15.30 -8.67
C LEU A 18 -5.94 -15.05 -9.39
N ILE A 19 -6.42 -13.82 -9.40
CA ILE A 19 -7.47 -13.41 -10.34
C ILE A 19 -6.77 -13.27 -11.69
N THR A 20 -6.86 -14.31 -12.51
CA THR A 20 -6.37 -14.29 -13.88
C THR A 20 -7.50 -13.82 -14.79
N ASP A 21 -7.40 -12.60 -15.31
CA ASP A 21 -8.23 -12.19 -16.43
C ASP A 21 -7.79 -12.96 -17.69
N THR A 22 -8.40 -14.11 -17.91
CA THR A 22 -8.24 -14.89 -19.15
C THR A 22 -9.12 -14.28 -20.24
N ASN A 23 -8.68 -13.17 -20.83
CA ASN A 23 -9.23 -12.69 -22.09
C ASN A 23 -8.15 -12.77 -23.18
N ALA A 24 -8.49 -13.52 -24.22
CA ALA A 24 -7.58 -14.01 -25.25
C ALA A 24 -7.23 -12.94 -26.29
N SER A 25 -5.93 -12.62 -26.42
CA SER A 25 -5.27 -12.19 -27.67
C SER A 25 -3.77 -11.93 -27.48
N GLY A 26 -2.93 -12.96 -27.31
CA GLY A 26 -1.45 -12.79 -27.26
C GLY A 26 -0.94 -11.78 -26.22
N ASP A 27 -1.75 -11.52 -25.20
CA ASP A 27 -1.73 -10.29 -24.41
C ASP A 27 -0.98 -10.50 -23.10
N LYS A 28 -0.34 -9.44 -22.59
CA LYS A 28 0.48 -9.51 -21.38
C LYS A 28 -0.38 -9.95 -20.19
N HIS A 29 0.00 -11.05 -19.54
CA HIS A 29 -0.64 -11.44 -18.29
C HIS A 29 -0.20 -10.48 -17.16
N THR A 30 -1.14 -9.70 -16.65
CA THR A 30 -0.92 -8.81 -15.50
C THR A 30 -1.45 -9.49 -14.25
N GLU A 31 -0.62 -9.67 -13.23
CA GLU A 31 -1.12 -10.02 -11.90
C GLU A 31 -1.78 -8.76 -11.31
N ASP A 32 -3.11 -8.70 -11.33
CA ASP A 32 -3.84 -7.54 -10.83
C ASP A 32 -3.81 -7.51 -9.29
N VAL A 33 -3.58 -6.32 -8.75
CA VAL A 33 -3.57 -6.06 -7.32
C VAL A 33 -4.90 -5.39 -6.99
N PRO A 34 -5.67 -5.89 -6.00
CA PRO A 34 -6.92 -5.27 -5.60
C PRO A 34 -6.72 -3.77 -5.34
N HIS A 35 -7.41 -2.95 -6.13
CA HIS A 35 -7.34 -1.51 -6.00
C HIS A 35 -8.31 -1.02 -4.93
N LEU A 36 -7.95 0.04 -4.19
CA LEU A 36 -8.78 0.56 -3.09
C LEU A 36 -10.20 0.92 -3.55
N THR A 37 -10.34 1.41 -4.78
CA THR A 37 -11.64 1.78 -5.37
C THR A 37 -12.55 0.57 -5.64
N HIS A 38 -12.02 -0.66 -5.68
CA HIS A 38 -12.85 -1.86 -5.77
C HIS A 38 -13.66 -2.07 -4.48
N PHE A 39 -13.16 -1.60 -3.34
CA PHE A 39 -13.83 -1.67 -2.05
C PHE A 39 -14.61 -0.38 -1.73
N LEU A 40 -14.16 0.75 -2.25
CA LEU A 40 -14.74 2.08 -2.02
C LEU A 40 -14.95 2.78 -3.38
N PRO A 41 -16.07 2.52 -4.09
CA PRO A 41 -16.26 2.99 -5.46
C PRO A 41 -16.39 4.51 -5.59
N ASP A 42 -16.94 5.17 -4.56
CA ASP A 42 -17.20 6.62 -4.56
C ASP A 42 -16.04 7.43 -3.96
N LEU A 43 -14.81 6.89 -3.98
CA LEU A 43 -13.66 7.52 -3.34
C LEU A 43 -13.13 8.69 -4.17
N GLN A 44 -13.18 9.89 -3.59
CA GLN A 44 -12.64 11.10 -4.22
C GLN A 44 -11.11 11.03 -4.33
N SER A 45 -10.56 11.60 -5.40
CA SER A 45 -9.11 11.73 -5.59
C SER A 45 -8.67 13.19 -5.54
N TYR A 46 -7.47 13.41 -5.01
CA TYR A 46 -6.84 14.71 -4.80
C TYR A 46 -5.47 14.74 -5.47
N THR A 47 -4.97 15.93 -5.80
CA THR A 47 -3.62 16.10 -6.34
C THR A 47 -2.57 15.73 -5.29
N ASN A 48 -1.59 14.90 -5.68
CA ASN A 48 -0.51 14.51 -4.77
C ASN A 48 0.33 15.73 -4.33
N PRO A 49 0.52 15.96 -3.00
CA PRO A 49 1.35 17.05 -2.47
C PRO A 49 2.77 17.10 -3.02
N LEU A 50 3.34 15.95 -3.39
CA LEU A 50 4.67 15.84 -3.97
C LEU A 50 4.85 16.67 -5.25
N LYS A 51 3.77 16.94 -6.01
CA LYS A 51 3.85 17.81 -7.20
C LYS A 51 4.28 19.24 -6.88
N ARG A 52 4.03 19.69 -5.65
CA ARG A 52 4.39 21.04 -5.18
C ARG A 52 5.81 21.11 -4.60
N SER A 53 6.41 19.96 -4.29
CA SER A 53 7.75 19.91 -3.71
C SER A 53 8.81 20.15 -4.79
N GLN A 54 9.68 21.13 -4.55
CA GLN A 54 10.73 21.52 -5.49
C GLN A 54 11.72 20.39 -5.79
N ALA A 55 11.98 19.51 -4.82
CA ALA A 55 12.84 18.34 -5.01
C ALA A 55 12.27 17.36 -6.05
N TYR A 56 10.95 17.27 -6.16
CA TYR A 56 10.25 16.34 -7.06
C TYR A 56 9.78 16.98 -8.37
N ALA A 57 9.69 18.32 -8.41
CA ALA A 57 9.36 19.07 -9.61
C ALA A 57 10.49 19.07 -10.67
N ILE A 58 11.75 18.91 -10.22
CA ILE A 58 12.93 18.92 -11.11
C ILE A 58 13.07 17.59 -11.89
N VAL A 59 12.62 16.49 -11.30
CA VAL A 59 12.75 15.16 -11.91
C VAL A 59 11.56 14.91 -12.84
N LYS A 60 11.82 14.84 -14.15
CA LYS A 60 10.79 14.66 -15.19
C LYS A 60 9.96 13.37 -15.06
N LYS A 61 10.39 12.40 -14.26
CA LYS A 61 9.77 11.08 -14.13
C LYS A 61 9.61 10.65 -12.67
N THR A 62 9.10 11.54 -11.83
CA THR A 62 8.82 11.23 -10.42
C THR A 62 7.63 10.28 -10.24
N PHE A 63 6.55 10.50 -10.99
CA PHE A 63 5.30 9.76 -10.82
C PHE A 63 5.24 8.55 -11.72
N VAL A 64 4.67 7.48 -11.19
CA VAL A 64 4.46 6.20 -11.89
C VAL A 64 3.03 6.18 -12.44
N SER A 65 2.89 5.80 -13.71
CA SER A 65 1.59 5.60 -14.37
C SER A 65 0.94 4.31 -13.87
N PRO A 66 -0.40 4.21 -13.83
CA PRO A 66 -1.09 2.93 -13.60
C PRO A 66 -0.64 1.82 -14.56
N GLU A 67 -0.19 2.20 -15.76
CA GLU A 67 0.18 1.27 -16.83
C GLU A 67 1.67 0.92 -16.85
N ASP A 68 2.45 1.53 -15.96
CA ASP A 68 3.85 1.19 -15.78
C ASP A 68 3.95 -0.18 -15.10
N MET A 69 4.60 -1.12 -15.79
CA MET A 69 4.75 -2.50 -15.34
C MET A 69 6.22 -2.95 -15.38
N VAL A 70 6.57 -3.87 -14.48
CA VAL A 70 7.85 -4.58 -14.44
C VAL A 70 7.62 -6.04 -14.80
N ALA A 71 8.43 -6.59 -15.70
CA ALA A 71 8.37 -8.02 -16.02
C ALA A 71 8.79 -8.86 -14.81
N LYS A 72 8.04 -9.93 -14.52
CA LYS A 72 8.40 -10.91 -13.48
C LYS A 72 9.70 -11.61 -13.83
N ASP A 73 9.83 -12.03 -15.09
CA ASP A 73 11.01 -12.68 -15.64
C ASP A 73 11.68 -11.75 -16.65
N ILE A 74 12.94 -11.38 -16.39
CA ILE A 74 13.73 -10.53 -17.28
C ILE A 74 14.43 -11.32 -18.39
N ILE A 75 14.54 -12.64 -18.23
CA ILE A 75 15.11 -13.54 -19.23
C ILE A 75 13.96 -14.23 -19.95
N VAL A 76 13.78 -13.90 -21.22
CA VAL A 76 12.73 -14.48 -22.07
C VAL A 76 13.34 -15.06 -23.34
N GLN A 77 12.79 -16.20 -23.80
CA GLN A 77 13.16 -16.76 -25.10
C GLN A 77 12.40 -16.03 -26.21
N LYS A 78 13.03 -15.83 -27.37
CA LYS A 78 12.48 -15.04 -28.48
C LYS A 78 11.07 -15.47 -28.91
N ASP A 79 10.82 -16.78 -28.90
CA ASP A 79 9.56 -17.37 -29.37
C ASP A 79 8.64 -17.80 -28.21
N SER A 80 9.00 -17.44 -26.98
CA SER A 80 8.15 -17.73 -25.81
C SER A 80 6.97 -16.74 -25.72
N PRO A 81 5.82 -17.17 -25.18
CA PRO A 81 4.71 -16.27 -24.90
C PRO A 81 5.14 -15.10 -24.00
N ARG A 82 4.46 -13.96 -24.11
CA ARG A 82 4.69 -12.84 -23.21
C ARG A 82 4.42 -13.28 -21.77
N GLY A 83 5.42 -13.13 -20.91
CA GLY A 83 5.37 -13.54 -19.51
C GLY A 83 4.50 -12.63 -18.64
N THR A 84 4.49 -12.94 -17.35
CA THR A 84 3.75 -12.20 -16.33
C THR A 84 4.42 -10.87 -16.00
N HIS A 85 3.60 -9.83 -15.76
CA HIS A 85 4.06 -8.51 -15.36
C HIS A 85 3.42 -8.06 -14.04
N PHE A 86 4.17 -7.28 -13.25
CA PHE A 86 3.72 -6.64 -12.02
C PHE A 86 3.56 -5.14 -12.21
N ARG A 87 2.63 -4.51 -11.48
CA ARG A 87 2.53 -3.04 -11.46
C ARG A 87 3.72 -2.41 -10.74
N CYS A 88 4.27 -1.32 -11.30
CA CYS A 88 5.35 -0.57 -10.70
C CYS A 88 4.91 0.11 -9.38
N ALA A 89 5.67 -0.08 -8.30
CA ALA A 89 5.49 0.70 -7.08
C ALA A 89 6.05 2.13 -7.25
N GLY A 90 5.46 3.11 -6.57
CA GLY A 90 5.94 4.49 -6.58
C GLY A 90 4.83 5.52 -6.38
N PRO A 91 5.18 6.82 -6.25
CA PRO A 91 4.19 7.86 -6.04
C PRO A 91 3.29 8.00 -7.27
N ARG A 92 1.98 8.16 -7.04
CA ARG A 92 0.99 8.45 -8.08
C ARG A 92 0.68 9.93 -8.13
N GLU A 93 0.26 10.42 -9.28
CA GLU A 93 -0.10 11.83 -9.45
C GLU A 93 -1.27 12.28 -8.57
N LYS A 94 -2.14 11.33 -8.23
CA LYS A 94 -3.31 11.53 -7.39
C LYS A 94 -3.23 10.64 -6.15
N VAL A 95 -3.79 11.12 -5.05
CA VAL A 95 -3.94 10.42 -3.77
C VAL A 95 -5.42 10.42 -3.36
N PHE A 96 -5.82 9.49 -2.50
CA PHE A 96 -7.24 9.33 -2.11
C PHE A 96 -7.61 9.97 -0.76
N PHE A 97 -6.62 10.43 -0.01
CA PHE A 97 -6.83 11.03 1.31
C PHE A 97 -6.03 12.32 1.42
N THR A 98 -6.60 13.34 2.07
CA THR A 98 -5.83 14.53 2.41
C THR A 98 -5.04 14.32 3.71
N PRO A 99 -3.95 15.07 3.93
CA PRO A 99 -3.08 14.84 5.09
C PRO A 99 -3.80 14.90 6.44
N GLU A 100 -4.79 15.78 6.55
CA GLU A 100 -5.58 16.04 7.77
C GLU A 100 -6.53 14.88 8.10
N GLU A 101 -6.92 14.08 7.10
CA GLU A 101 -7.81 12.94 7.26
C GLU A 101 -7.04 11.66 7.64
N VAL A 102 -5.73 11.62 7.37
CA VAL A 102 -4.92 10.41 7.55
C VAL A 102 -4.47 10.29 9.00
N ARG A 103 -4.83 9.16 9.61
CA ARG A 103 -4.19 8.64 10.82
C ARG A 103 -3.45 7.36 10.47
N ALA A 104 -2.12 7.42 10.46
CA ALA A 104 -1.28 6.28 10.09
C ALA A 104 -0.86 5.50 11.33
N CYS A 105 -0.88 4.17 11.23
CA CYS A 105 -0.43 3.31 12.29
C CYS A 105 0.55 2.26 11.78
N ILE A 106 1.72 2.20 12.42
CA ILE A 106 2.81 1.30 12.08
C ILE A 106 2.88 0.21 13.15
N VAL A 107 2.75 -1.04 12.71
CA VAL A 107 2.92 -2.21 13.55
C VAL A 107 4.06 -3.06 13.00
N THR A 108 4.92 -3.54 13.88
CA THR A 108 5.94 -4.53 13.51
C THR A 108 5.52 -5.88 14.05
N CYS A 109 5.45 -6.87 13.16
CA CYS A 109 5.04 -8.23 13.47
C CYS A 109 6.22 -9.18 13.22
N GLY A 110 6.31 -10.27 14.00
CA GLY A 110 7.37 -11.28 13.85
C GLY A 110 8.63 -11.00 14.68
N GLY A 111 9.74 -11.62 14.30
CA GLY A 111 11.05 -11.42 14.94
C GLY A 111 11.72 -10.12 14.50
N LEU A 112 12.63 -9.60 15.32
CA LEU A 112 13.43 -8.42 14.97
C LEU A 112 14.41 -8.77 13.84
N CYS A 113 14.38 -8.00 12.76
CA CYS A 113 15.32 -8.10 11.64
C CYS A 113 16.18 -6.83 11.59
N PRO A 114 17.50 -6.92 11.29
CA PRO A 114 18.32 -5.74 11.04
C PRO A 114 17.68 -4.82 9.98
N GLY A 115 17.58 -3.53 10.29
CA GLY A 115 17.03 -2.52 9.37
C GLY A 115 15.57 -2.14 9.61
N ILE A 116 14.82 -2.83 10.47
CA ILE A 116 13.41 -2.50 10.74
C ILE A 116 13.23 -1.06 11.25
N ASN A 117 14.16 -0.57 12.07
CA ASN A 117 14.12 0.82 12.56
C ASN A 117 14.30 1.83 11.42
N THR A 118 15.14 1.52 10.44
CA THR A 118 15.31 2.36 9.25
C THR A 118 14.02 2.38 8.43
N VAL A 119 13.39 1.22 8.23
CA VAL A 119 12.10 1.14 7.54
C VAL A 119 11.03 1.98 8.24
N ILE A 120 10.88 1.83 9.56
CA ILE A 120 9.93 2.65 10.34
C ILE A 120 10.24 4.13 10.17
N ARG A 121 11.50 4.53 10.33
CA ARG A 121 11.94 5.92 10.19
C ARG A 121 11.57 6.50 8.83
N GLU A 122 11.87 5.80 7.74
CA GLU A 122 11.58 6.29 6.39
C GLU A 122 10.07 6.37 6.12
N ILE A 123 9.26 5.46 6.66
CA ILE A 123 7.79 5.56 6.59
C ILE A 123 7.31 6.80 7.36
N VAL A 124 7.75 7.01 8.60
CA VAL A 124 7.36 8.18 9.40
C VAL A 124 7.80 9.49 8.73
N CYS A 125 9.05 9.56 8.26
CA CYS A 125 9.58 10.73 7.57
C CYS A 125 8.83 11.00 6.27
N GLY A 126 8.45 9.96 5.52
CA GLY A 126 7.65 10.13 4.31
C GLY A 126 6.27 10.68 4.61
N LEU A 127 5.56 10.09 5.58
CA LEU A 127 4.25 10.57 5.99
C LEU A 127 4.28 12.03 6.48
N LYS A 128 5.21 12.37 7.37
CA LYS A 128 5.32 13.73 7.92
C LYS A 128 5.85 14.75 6.93
N ASN A 129 7.02 14.51 6.36
CA ASN A 129 7.75 15.53 5.62
C ASN A 129 7.30 15.65 4.16
N MET A 130 6.88 14.54 3.55
CA MET A 130 6.48 14.52 2.14
C MET A 130 4.97 14.70 1.94
N TYR A 131 4.18 14.12 2.85
CA TYR A 131 2.73 14.12 2.75
C TYR A 131 2.03 14.97 3.82
N GLY A 132 2.74 15.56 4.79
CA GLY A 132 2.13 16.45 5.80
C GLY A 132 1.22 15.75 6.82
N VAL A 133 1.36 14.45 7.00
CA VAL A 133 0.55 13.67 7.94
C VAL A 133 1.11 13.80 9.35
N ASP A 134 0.39 14.47 10.25
CA ASP A 134 0.88 14.75 11.61
C ASP A 134 0.67 13.58 12.59
N ASP A 135 -0.38 12.78 12.39
CA ASP A 135 -0.84 11.73 13.30
C ASP A 135 -0.33 10.34 12.86
N VAL A 136 0.88 10.02 13.32
CA VAL A 136 1.56 8.74 13.05
C VAL A 136 1.82 8.00 14.37
N LEU A 137 1.20 6.83 14.52
CA LEU A 137 1.21 6.04 15.75
C LEU A 137 2.02 4.74 15.59
N GLY A 138 2.88 4.42 16.55
CA GLY A 138 3.55 3.12 16.63
C GLY A 138 2.84 2.19 17.61
N ILE A 139 2.47 0.98 17.16
CA ILE A 139 1.91 -0.06 18.03
C ILE A 139 3.00 -1.03 18.44
N GLN A 140 3.25 -1.14 19.75
CA GLN A 140 4.13 -2.15 20.30
C GLN A 140 3.37 -3.46 20.54
N VAL A 141 3.70 -4.51 19.79
CA VAL A 141 3.11 -5.84 19.96
C VAL A 141 4.01 -6.66 20.90
N ARG A 142 3.64 -6.75 22.19
CA ARG A 142 4.37 -7.56 23.19
C ARG A 142 3.90 -9.03 23.25
N ARG A 143 2.78 -9.35 22.60
CA ARG A 143 2.20 -10.70 22.46
C ARG A 143 1.12 -10.62 21.37
N LEU A 144 0.98 -11.62 20.50
CA LEU A 144 -0.13 -11.75 19.52
C LEU A 144 -1.47 -12.01 20.21
N GLN A 145 -1.87 -11.13 21.12
CA GLN A 145 -3.20 -11.10 21.67
C GLN A 145 -3.71 -9.67 21.53
N TRP A 146 -4.68 -9.51 20.63
CA TRP A 146 -5.64 -8.40 20.61
C TRP A 146 -5.16 -7.01 20.12
N VAL A 147 -4.65 -6.90 18.89
CA VAL A 147 -4.76 -5.62 18.15
C VAL A 147 -6.18 -5.45 17.53
N LEU A 148 -7.11 -6.36 17.80
CA LEU A 148 -8.54 -6.20 17.50
C LEU A 148 -9.32 -5.40 18.56
N VAL A 149 -8.72 -5.04 19.70
CA VAL A 149 -9.43 -4.33 20.78
C VAL A 149 -8.91 -2.90 20.88
N LYS A 150 -9.48 -1.99 20.08
CA LYS A 150 -9.81 -0.59 20.45
C LYS A 150 -10.31 0.28 19.26
N LYS A 151 -11.22 -0.24 18.43
CA LYS A 151 -12.03 0.65 17.56
C LYS A 151 -13.51 0.27 17.43
N TYR A 152 -14.02 -0.69 18.21
CA TYR A 152 -15.45 -0.98 18.31
C TYR A 152 -15.85 -1.30 19.76
N PRO A 153 -16.06 -0.28 20.63
CA PRO A 153 -16.62 -0.51 21.96
C PRO A 153 -18.13 -0.86 21.95
N GLU A 154 -18.82 -0.82 20.81
CA GLU A 154 -20.28 -0.98 20.75
C GLU A 154 -20.82 -2.38 20.39
N LEU A 155 -19.97 -3.41 20.23
CA LEU A 155 -20.44 -4.76 19.88
C LEU A 155 -20.24 -5.83 20.97
N ASP A 156 -19.67 -5.48 22.13
CA ASP A 156 -19.48 -6.43 23.24
C ASP A 156 -20.72 -6.55 24.17
N ASN A 157 -21.72 -5.70 24.02
CA ASN A 157 -22.87 -5.66 24.94
C ASN A 157 -24.12 -6.42 24.45
N LYS A 158 -23.98 -7.29 23.44
CA LYS A 158 -25.12 -8.05 22.87
C LYS A 158 -25.00 -9.58 22.96
N SER A 159 -24.01 -10.10 23.69
CA SER A 159 -23.82 -11.55 23.91
C SER A 159 -23.80 -11.95 25.40
N ARG A 160 -24.26 -11.06 26.29
CA ARG A 160 -24.51 -11.37 27.72
C ARG A 160 -25.94 -10.99 28.15
N GLN A 161 -26.93 -11.44 27.38
CA GLN A 161 -28.28 -11.73 27.86
C GLN A 161 -28.67 -13.13 27.41
#